data_AF-A0A975AH53-F1
#
_entry.id   AF-A0A975AH53-F1
#
_cell.length_a   1.000
_cell.length_b   1.000
_cell.length_c   1.000
_cell.angle_alpha   90.00
_cell.angle_beta   90.00
_cell.angle_gamma   90.00
#
_symmetry.space_group_name_H-M   'P 1'
#
loop_
_entity.id
_entity.type
_entity.pdbx_description
1 polymer ?
#
loop_
_entity_poly.entity_id
_entity_poly.type
_entity_poly.pdbx_seq_one_letter_code
_entity_poly.pdbx_strand_id
1 'polypeptide(L)'
;MKIGAKILNPCIKELKQYFENLTCYKIKARKRGQPIVAYEFSFDKENTNNTSSAQYEQPNNDILEEQISLNEVQNQEPKYKDTKFWGLLDRLNISERCI
;
A
#
# COMPACT_ATOMS: atom_id res chain seq x y z
N MET A 1 13.11 11.56 -20.44
CA MET A 1 13.39 10.49 -19.44
C MET A 1 12.27 9.46 -19.49
N LYS A 2 12.54 8.15 -19.58
CA LYS A 2 11.50 7.10 -19.65
C LYS A 2 11.29 6.49 -18.25
N ILE A 3 10.21 6.88 -17.57
CA ILE A 3 9.86 6.42 -16.21
C ILE A 3 9.83 4.88 -16.10
N GLY A 4 9.32 4.21 -17.13
CA GLY A 4 9.21 2.74 -17.14
C GLY A 4 10.56 2.03 -17.06
N ALA A 5 11.55 2.50 -17.81
CA ALA A 5 12.85 1.83 -17.86
C ALA A 5 13.68 2.07 -16.60
N LYS A 6 13.57 3.27 -16.00
CA LYS A 6 14.43 3.68 -14.88
C LYS A 6 13.84 3.43 -13.50
N ILE A 7 12.51 3.39 -13.38
CA ILE A 7 11.82 3.30 -12.08
C ILE A 7 10.99 2.01 -12.03
N LEU A 8 10.05 1.84 -12.96
CA LEU A 8 9.11 0.72 -12.86
C LEU A 8 9.80 -0.64 -13.02
N ASN A 9 10.71 -0.78 -13.98
CA ASN A 9 11.42 -2.04 -14.21
C ASN A 9 12.23 -2.52 -13.00
N PRO A 10 13.13 -1.70 -12.39
CA PRO A 10 13.86 -2.15 -11.20
C PRO A 10 12.92 -2.40 -10.01
N CYS A 11 11.93 -1.52 -9.76
CA CYS A 11 10.98 -1.72 -8.67
C CYS A 11 10.19 -3.03 -8.81
N ILE A 12 9.65 -3.33 -10.00
CA ILE A 12 8.91 -4.60 -10.22
C ILE A 12 9.83 -5.79 -10.02
N LYS A 13 11.10 -5.72 -10.46
CA LYS A 13 12.06 -6.80 -10.26
C LYS A 13 12.31 -7.08 -8.78
N GLU A 14 12.46 -6.05 -7.97
CA GLU A 14 12.66 -6.18 -6.52
C GLU A 14 11.39 -6.64 -5.80
N LEU A 15 10.22 -6.17 -6.24
CA LEU A 15 8.94 -6.48 -5.58
C LEU A 15 8.41 -7.88 -5.93
N LYS A 16 8.83 -8.48 -7.05
CA LYS A 16 8.46 -9.84 -7.44
C LYS A 16 8.83 -10.92 -6.42
N GLN A 17 9.77 -10.65 -5.51
CA GLN A 17 10.11 -11.60 -4.44
C GLN A 17 9.03 -11.66 -3.33
N TYR A 18 8.21 -10.61 -3.21
CA TYR A 18 7.19 -10.48 -2.16
C TYR A 18 5.77 -10.70 -2.71
N PHE A 19 5.53 -10.26 -3.94
CA PHE A 19 4.21 -10.30 -4.55
C PHE A 19 4.16 -11.36 -5.65
N GLU A 20 3.45 -12.45 -5.39
CA GLU A 20 3.21 -13.49 -6.38
C GLU A 20 2.40 -12.92 -7.55
N ASN A 21 2.80 -13.30 -8.77
CA ASN A 21 2.17 -12.84 -10.01
C ASN A 21 2.06 -11.31 -10.17
N LEU A 22 3.00 -10.54 -9.58
CA LEU A 22 3.06 -9.08 -9.74
C LEU A 22 3.21 -8.66 -11.22
N THR A 23 2.21 -7.91 -11.69
CA THR A 23 2.14 -7.31 -13.02
C THR A 23 1.87 -5.81 -12.94
N CYS A 24 2.28 -5.08 -14.00
CA CYS A 24 2.08 -3.64 -14.11
C CYS A 24 1.55 -3.28 -15.50
N TYR A 25 0.33 -2.75 -15.55
CA TYR A 25 -0.35 -2.33 -16.77
C TYR A 25 -0.26 -0.81 -16.96
N LYS A 26 -0.22 -0.38 -18.23
CA LYS A 26 -0.15 1.04 -18.60
C LYS A 26 -1.52 1.50 -19.03
N ILE A 27 -2.12 2.42 -18.28
CA ILE A 27 -3.39 3.03 -18.65
C ILE A 27 -3.09 4.25 -19.52
N LYS A 28 -3.63 4.25 -20.74
CA LYS A 28 -3.46 5.34 -21.73
C LYS A 28 -4.74 6.13 -21.88
N ALA A 29 -4.64 7.45 -21.99
CA ALA A 29 -5.78 8.29 -22.35
C ALA A 29 -6.11 8.15 -23.84
N ARG A 30 -7.41 8.16 -24.17
CA ARG A 30 -7.92 8.24 -25.54
C ARG A 30 -7.75 9.65 -26.13
N LYS A 31 -6.49 10.07 -26.29
CA LYS A 31 -6.09 11.36 -26.88
C LYS A 31 -5.04 11.12 -27.96
N ARG A 32 -4.81 12.11 -28.83
CA ARG A 32 -3.75 12.05 -29.86
C ARG A 32 -2.40 11.80 -29.18
N GLY A 33 -1.66 10.81 -29.67
CA GLY A 33 -0.39 10.36 -29.07
C GLY A 33 -0.54 9.41 -27.87
N GLN A 34 -1.77 9.09 -27.45
CA GLN A 34 -2.10 8.10 -26.40
C GLN A 34 -1.19 8.20 -25.17
N PRO A 35 -1.18 9.36 -24.49
CA PRO A 35 -0.30 9.56 -23.34
C PRO A 35 -0.66 8.59 -22.22
N ILE A 36 0.36 8.11 -21.50
CA ILE A 36 0.17 7.27 -20.31
C ILE A 36 -0.33 8.18 -19.18
N VAL A 37 -1.45 7.81 -18.57
CA VAL A 37 -2.08 8.57 -17.49
C VAL A 37 -1.80 7.93 -16.14
N ALA A 38 -1.80 6.60 -16.09
CA ALA A 38 -1.61 5.85 -14.86
C ALA A 38 -0.94 4.50 -15.12
N TYR A 39 -0.47 3.89 -14.04
CA TYR A 39 0.00 2.52 -13.99
C TYR A 39 -0.88 1.77 -12.98
N GLU A 40 -1.32 0.59 -13.37
CA GLU A 40 -2.14 -0.29 -12.53
C GLU A 40 -1.32 -1.53 -12.18
N PHE A 41 -1.29 -1.86 -10.90
CA PHE A 41 -0.57 -3.03 -10.40
C PHE A 41 -1.58 -4.09 -10.00
N SER A 42 -1.26 -5.34 -10.33
CA SER A 42 -2.07 -6.51 -9.97
C SER A 42 -1.12 -7.60 -9.46
N PHE A 43 -1.49 -8.22 -8.36
CA PHE A 43 -0.76 -9.30 -7.71
C PHE A 43 -1.75 -10.16 -6.93
N ASP A 44 -1.37 -11.41 -6.68
CA ASP A 44 -2.21 -12.34 -5.92
C ASP A 44 -2.18 -11.98 -4.43
N LYS A 45 -3.33 -12.12 -3.77
CA LYS A 45 -3.45 -11.88 -2.34
C LYS A 45 -2.52 -12.85 -1.60
N GLU A 46 -1.74 -12.31 -0.66
CA GLU A 46 -0.88 -13.13 0.18
C GLU A 46 -1.71 -14.15 0.96
N ASN A 47 -1.30 -15.42 0.89
CA ASN A 47 -1.95 -16.49 1.63
C ASN A 47 -1.48 -16.43 3.10
N THR A 48 -2.23 -15.73 3.95
CA THR A 48 -1.93 -15.52 5.39
C THR A 48 -1.96 -16.81 6.23
N ASN A 49 -2.18 -17.98 5.63
CA ASN A 49 -2.38 -19.25 6.35
C ASN A 49 -1.13 -19.79 7.07
N ASN A 50 0.03 -19.15 6.92
CA ASN A 50 1.28 -19.53 7.58
C ASN A 50 1.81 -18.47 8.54
N THR A 51 0.97 -17.60 9.09
CA THR A 51 1.33 -16.92 10.33
C THR A 51 1.36 -18.00 11.42
N SER A 52 2.54 -18.59 11.63
CA SER A 52 2.81 -19.38 12.81
C SER A 52 2.44 -18.49 13.99
N SER A 53 1.37 -18.84 14.68
CA SER A 53 0.74 -18.12 15.78
C SER A 53 1.61 -18.12 17.05
N ALA A 54 2.93 -18.01 16.89
CA ALA A 54 3.95 -18.18 17.92
C ALA A 54 5.02 -17.07 17.88
N GLN A 55 4.74 -15.92 17.26
CA GLN A 55 5.70 -14.80 17.21
C GLN A 55 5.21 -13.48 17.82
N TYR A 56 4.03 -13.49 18.44
CA TYR A 56 3.64 -12.44 19.37
C TYR A 56 3.19 -13.11 20.67
N GLU A 57 4.15 -13.56 21.48
CA GLU A 57 3.91 -13.59 22.92
C GLU A 57 3.64 -12.13 23.31
N GLN A 58 2.38 -11.80 23.56
CA GLN A 58 2.07 -10.53 24.22
C GLN A 58 2.84 -10.54 25.54
N PRO A 59 3.66 -9.53 25.86
CA PRO A 59 4.24 -9.45 27.18
C PRO A 59 3.09 -9.47 28.20
N ASN A 60 3.15 -10.38 29.17
CA ASN A 60 2.15 -10.49 30.23
C ASN A 60 1.79 -9.09 30.76
N ASN A 61 0.49 -8.77 30.75
CA ASN A 61 -0.04 -7.44 31.06
C ASN A 61 0.18 -6.98 32.52
N ASP A 62 0.89 -7.75 33.34
CA ASP A 62 1.03 -7.48 34.77
C ASP A 62 2.00 -6.32 35.10
N ILE A 63 2.66 -5.72 34.09
CA ILE A 63 3.60 -4.59 34.28
C ILE A 63 3.06 -3.27 33.67
N LEU A 64 1.89 -3.26 33.01
CA LEU A 64 1.44 -2.09 32.24
C LEU A 64 0.47 -1.14 32.96
N GLU A 65 0.05 -1.41 34.20
CA GLU A 65 -0.91 -0.51 34.87
C GLU A 65 -0.30 0.82 35.36
N GLU A 66 1.02 0.93 35.50
CA GLU A 66 1.63 2.15 36.04
C GLU A 66 2.10 3.16 34.96
N GLN A 67 2.09 2.78 33.68
CA GLN A 67 2.55 3.66 32.57
C GLN A 67 1.41 4.24 31.72
N ILE A 68 0.15 3.89 32.02
CA ILE A 68 -1.03 4.41 31.29
C ILE A 68 -1.27 5.91 31.57
N SER A 69 -0.65 6.49 32.59
CA SER A 69 -0.88 7.89 33.00
C SER A 69 -0.07 8.96 32.23
N LEU A 70 0.84 8.59 31.30
CA LEU A 70 1.72 9.59 30.64
C LEU A 70 1.68 9.64 29.10
N ASN A 71 0.94 8.77 28.41
CA ASN A 71 1.01 8.69 26.94
C ASN A 71 -0.35 8.92 26.23
N GLU A 72 -1.19 9.80 26.76
CA GLU A 72 -2.24 10.47 25.97
C GLU A 72 -1.61 11.48 24.99
N VAL A 73 -0.83 10.99 24.02
CA VAL A 73 -0.43 11.79 22.86
C VAL A 73 -1.06 11.17 21.61
N GLN A 74 -2.33 11.56 21.44
CA GLN A 74 -2.91 11.92 20.15
C GLN A 74 -2.92 10.82 19.07
N ASN A 75 -4.10 10.21 18.92
CA ASN A 75 -4.58 9.70 17.63
C ASN A 75 -4.51 10.82 16.57
N GLN A 76 -3.34 11.04 15.95
CA GLN A 76 -3.22 11.91 14.79
C GLN A 76 -3.34 11.05 13.54
N GLU A 77 -4.34 11.34 12.70
CA GLU A 77 -4.41 10.79 11.36
C GLU A 77 -3.08 11.00 10.63
N PRO A 78 -2.58 9.98 9.90
CA PRO A 78 -1.28 10.10 9.27
C PRO A 78 -1.32 11.13 8.13
N LYS A 79 -0.32 12.02 8.14
CA LYS A 79 -0.19 13.26 7.34
C LYS A 79 -0.09 13.09 5.81
N TYR A 80 -0.42 11.92 5.26
CA TYR A 80 -0.41 11.67 3.81
C TYR A 80 -1.78 11.90 3.14
N LYS A 81 -2.85 12.06 3.93
CA LYS A 81 -4.22 12.27 3.42
C LYS A 81 -4.47 13.67 2.85
N ASP A 82 -3.59 14.64 3.09
CA ASP A 82 -3.75 16.04 2.64
C ASP A 82 -3.45 16.28 1.15
N THR A 83 -3.15 15.23 0.40
CA THR A 83 -2.85 15.37 -1.03
C THR A 83 -4.12 15.28 -1.87
N LYS A 84 -4.23 16.15 -2.88
CA LYS A 84 -5.32 16.16 -3.88
C LYS A 84 -5.52 14.81 -4.59
N PHE A 85 -4.56 13.90 -4.46
CA PHE A 85 -4.56 12.56 -5.00
C PHE A 85 -5.56 11.63 -4.29
N TRP A 86 -5.62 11.64 -2.96
CA TRP A 86 -6.53 10.78 -2.20
C TRP A 86 -7.99 11.15 -2.41
N GLY A 87 -8.30 12.45 -2.38
CA GLY A 87 -9.65 12.94 -2.69
C GLY A 87 -10.09 12.74 -4.15
N LEU A 88 -9.20 12.32 -5.06
CA LEU A 88 -9.56 11.85 -6.41
C LEU A 88 -9.97 10.37 -6.39
N LEU A 89 -9.26 9.54 -5.63
CA LEU A 89 -9.53 8.10 -5.51
C LEU A 89 -10.86 7.82 -4.80
N ASP A 90 -11.19 8.61 -3.78
CA ASP A 90 -12.47 8.52 -3.07
C ASP A 90 -13.66 8.87 -3.99
N ARG A 91 -13.50 9.89 -4.84
CA ARG A 91 -14.51 10.27 -5.85
C ARG A 91 -14.71 9.21 -6.93
N LEU A 92 -13.69 8.41 -7.18
CA LEU A 92 -13.73 7.35 -8.19
C LEU A 92 -14.23 6.01 -7.59
N ASN A 93 -14.56 5.96 -6.29
CA ASN A 93 -14.93 4.76 -5.55
C ASN A 93 -13.99 3.57 -5.84
N ILE A 94 -12.68 3.84 -5.86
CA ILE A 94 -11.64 2.84 -6.14
C ILE A 94 -11.17 2.16 -4.85
N SER A 95 -11.34 2.82 -3.69
CA SER A 95 -10.92 2.27 -2.38
C SER A 95 -11.61 0.95 -2.01
N GLU A 96 -12.84 0.73 -2.51
CA GLU A 96 -13.62 -0.49 -2.26
C GLU A 96 -13.47 -1.55 -3.36
N ARG A 97 -12.71 -1.27 -4.45
CA ARG A 97 -12.55 -2.18 -5.60
C ARG A 97 -11.30 -3.05 -5.56
N CYS A 98 -10.53 -2.98 -4.47
CA CYS A 98 -9.42 -3.87 -4.22
C CYS A 98 -9.82 -4.89 -3.14
N ILE A 99 -10.45 -5.99 -3.57
CA ILE A 99 -10.57 -7.24 -2.81
C ILE A 99 -10.30 -8.38 -3.78
#